data_AF-A0AAW8AD89-F1
#
_entry.id   AF-A0AAW8AD89-F1
#
_cell.length_a   1.000
_cell.length_b   1.000
_cell.length_c   1.000
_cell.angle_alpha   90.00
_cell.angle_beta   90.00
_cell.angle_gamma   90.00
#
_symmetry.space_group_name_H-M   'P 1'
#
loop_
_entity.id
_entity.type
_entity.pdbx_description
1 polymer ?
#
loop_
_entity_poly.entity_id
_entity_poly.type
_entity_poly.pdbx_seq_one_letter_code
_entity_poly.pdbx_strand_id
1 'polypeptide(L)'
;MSSSNSSSTFSVLSFVDGLWDLAKVAKLIYFTLCFDVLFFYLKGNGLFGIKLGKEFDLSLADLAGMIIALGIFSSIILEITTLCFNLLLIRIKYSNLLQSKDERIYQKSSTEVFMSELRDDALENGDDMSLKLYTEEQSKREKNYKEGRAAEIISFGTIFVFSIEWYLSASNGSSRMFIDWLWEQSKHSDPTTPHYLIGLLISSALLFYAVSVCWPKEDGHKIYYPKLAKKLRKKEH
;
A
#
# COMPACT_ATOMS: atom_id res chain seq x y z
N MET A 1 23.75 38.29 -15.64
CA MET A 1 23.15 38.61 -14.33
C MET A 1 21.65 38.75 -14.48
N SER A 2 20.90 37.75 -14.01
CA SER A 2 19.68 37.89 -13.21
C SER A 2 19.11 36.48 -13.05
N SER A 3 19.39 35.93 -11.88
CA SER A 3 19.02 34.62 -11.40
C SER A 3 17.51 34.58 -11.16
N SER A 4 16.78 33.70 -11.84
CA SER A 4 15.43 33.30 -11.46
C SER A 4 15.48 31.91 -10.84
N ASN A 5 16.12 31.80 -9.68
CA ASN A 5 15.86 30.70 -8.77
C ASN A 5 14.48 30.93 -8.16
N SER A 6 13.44 30.37 -8.78
CA SER A 6 12.16 30.14 -8.10
C SER A 6 12.39 29.03 -7.07
N SER A 7 12.96 29.41 -5.93
CA SER A 7 12.96 28.61 -4.72
C SER A 7 11.51 28.38 -4.33
N SER A 8 11.03 27.16 -4.58
CA SER A 8 9.71 26.69 -4.20
C SER A 8 9.55 26.81 -2.68
N THR A 9 8.77 27.79 -2.24
CA THR A 9 8.19 27.79 -0.91
C THR A 9 7.30 26.55 -0.80
N PHE A 10 7.80 25.51 -0.13
CA PHE A 10 7.01 24.39 0.35
C PHE A 10 5.87 24.97 1.19
N SER A 11 4.69 25.12 0.59
CA SER A 11 3.54 25.69 1.28
C SER A 11 3.05 24.67 2.29
N VAL A 12 3.09 25.01 3.58
CA VAL A 12 2.57 24.17 4.67
C VAL A 12 1.12 23.73 4.38
N LEU A 13 0.34 24.56 3.67
CA LEU A 13 -0.99 24.22 3.18
C LEU A 13 -1.00 23.04 2.20
N SER A 14 -0.07 22.98 1.24
CA SER A 14 0.02 21.84 0.32
C SER A 14 0.43 20.54 1.01
N PHE A 15 1.15 20.62 2.14
CA PHE A 15 1.45 19.47 2.97
C PHE A 15 0.22 19.01 3.75
N VAL A 16 -0.53 19.94 4.36
CA VAL A 16 -1.77 19.65 5.08
C VAL A 16 -2.84 19.08 4.14
N ASP A 17 -3.00 19.63 2.94
CA ASP A 17 -3.88 19.06 1.91
C ASP A 17 -3.43 17.66 1.47
N GLY A 18 -2.11 17.41 1.49
CA GLY A 18 -1.52 16.09 1.26
C GLY A 18 -1.82 15.07 2.36
N LEU A 19 -2.14 15.50 3.59
CA LEU A 19 -2.53 14.60 4.69
C LEU A 19 -3.93 14.02 4.51
N TRP A 20 -4.76 14.60 3.65
CA TRP A 20 -6.06 14.01 3.29
C TRP A 20 -5.93 12.86 2.28
N ASP A 21 -4.79 12.74 1.61
CA ASP A 21 -4.50 11.64 0.70
C ASP A 21 -3.89 10.46 1.47
N LEU A 22 -4.72 9.44 1.72
CA LEU A 22 -4.34 8.23 2.46
C LEU A 22 -3.09 7.55 1.90
N ALA A 23 -2.88 7.59 0.57
CA ALA A 23 -1.71 6.98 -0.05
C ALA A 23 -0.42 7.74 0.27
N LYS A 24 -0.49 9.07 0.38
CA LYS A 24 0.65 9.91 0.79
C LYS A 24 0.94 9.76 2.27
N VAL A 25 -0.09 9.71 3.11
CA VAL A 25 0.06 9.49 4.56
C VAL A 25 0.69 8.12 4.82
N ALA A 26 0.21 7.06 4.16
CA ALA A 26 0.78 5.72 4.31
C ALA A 26 2.26 5.66 3.91
N LYS A 27 2.64 6.33 2.81
CA LYS A 27 4.06 6.47 2.42
C LYS A 27 4.89 7.16 3.49
N LEU A 28 4.38 8.26 4.03
CA LEU A 28 5.08 9.02 5.06
C LEU A 28 5.29 8.17 6.31
N ILE A 29 4.25 7.50 6.80
CA ILE A 29 4.33 6.59 7.95
C ILE A 29 5.35 5.48 7.67
N TYR A 30 5.26 4.81 6.52
CA TYR A 30 6.22 3.76 6.14
C TYR A 30 7.66 4.26 6.16
N PHE A 31 7.95 5.41 5.55
CA PHE A 31 9.30 5.96 5.54
C PHE A 31 9.78 6.33 6.94
N THR A 32 8.93 6.97 7.76
CA THR A 32 9.27 7.31 9.14
C THR A 32 9.64 6.08 9.95
N LEU A 33 8.86 5.00 9.87
CA LEU A 33 9.15 3.74 10.59
C LEU A 33 10.45 3.08 10.07
N CYS A 34 10.67 3.08 8.76
CA CYS A 34 11.91 2.54 8.20
C CYS A 34 13.14 3.32 8.68
N PHE A 35 13.06 4.66 8.69
CA PHE A 35 14.13 5.48 9.25
C PHE A 35 14.29 5.22 10.74
N ASP A 36 13.21 5.11 11.50
CA ASP A 36 13.26 4.82 12.93
C ASP A 36 14.02 3.52 13.25
N VAL A 37 13.74 2.44 12.50
CA VAL A 37 14.46 1.17 12.59
C VAL A 37 15.94 1.31 12.18
N LEU A 38 16.23 2.01 11.07
CA LEU A 38 17.62 2.20 10.62
C LEU A 38 18.45 3.03 11.61
N PHE A 39 17.86 4.07 12.20
CA PHE A 39 18.48 4.88 13.24
C PHE A 39 18.78 4.03 14.48
N PHE A 40 17.85 3.16 14.88
CA PHE A 40 18.08 2.24 15.97
C PHE A 40 19.27 1.31 15.73
N TYR A 41 19.41 0.75 14.52
CA TYR A 41 20.56 -0.10 14.18
C TYR A 41 21.90 0.64 14.17
N LEU A 42 21.93 1.92 13.78
CA LEU A 42 23.17 2.69 13.68
C LEU A 42 23.61 3.33 15.01
N LYS A 43 22.67 3.82 15.81
CA LYS A 43 22.97 4.62 17.02
C LYS A 43 22.42 4.01 18.32
N GLY A 44 21.72 2.88 18.25
CA GLY A 44 21.11 2.22 19.41
C GLY A 44 19.86 2.90 19.94
N ASN A 45 19.39 3.97 19.28
CA ASN A 45 18.14 4.68 19.59
C ASN A 45 17.38 4.99 18.31
N GLY A 46 16.05 4.93 18.36
CA GLY A 46 15.18 5.37 17.27
C GLY A 46 15.26 6.88 17.00
N LEU A 47 14.71 7.28 15.85
CA LEU A 47 14.50 8.65 15.41
C LEU A 47 13.77 9.48 16.47
N PHE A 48 12.79 8.89 17.16
CA PHE A 48 12.01 9.58 18.20
C PHE A 48 12.81 9.84 19.49
N GLY A 49 13.98 9.23 19.65
CA GLY A 49 14.91 9.50 20.75
C GLY A 49 15.81 10.73 20.57
N ILE A 50 15.76 11.38 19.40
CA ILE A 50 16.61 12.52 19.06
C ILE A 50 16.03 13.79 19.71
N LYS A 51 16.79 14.36 20.65
CA LYS A 51 16.45 15.68 21.25
C LYS A 51 16.88 16.80 20.30
N LEU A 52 15.97 17.69 19.93
CA LEU A 52 16.32 18.92 19.20
C LEU A 52 17.35 19.71 20.00
N GLY A 53 18.54 19.93 19.42
CA GLY A 53 19.61 20.75 20.01
C GLY A 53 20.87 19.98 20.45
N LYS A 54 20.92 18.66 20.33
CA LYS A 54 22.19 17.92 20.36
C LYS A 54 22.78 17.84 18.95
N GLU A 55 24.10 17.95 18.83
CA GLU A 55 24.79 17.73 17.56
C GLU A 55 24.39 16.36 16.99
N PHE A 56 23.89 16.37 15.76
CA PHE A 56 23.61 15.15 15.02
C PHE A 56 24.95 14.50 14.71
N ASP A 57 25.28 13.45 15.47
CA ASP A 57 26.48 12.66 15.27
C ASP A 57 26.33 11.70 14.05
N LEU A 58 25.72 12.19 12.97
CA LEU A 58 25.46 11.44 11.75
C LEU A 58 26.35 11.96 10.65
N SER A 59 27.19 11.07 10.11
CA SER A 59 27.96 11.38 8.91
C SER A 59 27.01 11.49 7.71
N LEU A 60 27.36 12.33 6.74
CA LEU A 60 26.70 12.35 5.43
C LEU A 60 26.73 10.95 4.78
N ALA A 61 27.79 10.18 5.03
CA ALA A 61 27.92 8.79 4.55
C ALA A 61 26.87 7.86 5.19
N ASP A 62 26.56 8.03 6.48
CA ASP A 62 25.55 7.23 7.16
C ASP A 62 24.16 7.51 6.60
N LEU A 63 23.86 8.79 6.33
CA LEU A 63 22.61 9.19 5.68
C LEU A 63 22.47 8.58 4.27
N ALA A 64 23.54 8.66 3.46
CA ALA A 64 23.55 8.06 2.13
C ALA A 64 23.39 6.54 2.21
N GLY A 65 24.06 5.88 3.15
CA GLY A 65 23.94 4.44 3.41
C GLY A 65 22.51 4.04 3.79
N MET A 66 21.85 4.80 4.66
CA MET A 66 20.45 4.58 5.03
C MET A 66 19.51 4.68 3.82
N ILE A 67 19.68 5.68 2.96
CA ILE A 67 18.86 5.84 1.76
C ILE A 67 19.07 4.67 0.78
N ILE A 68 20.31 4.22 0.60
CA ILE A 68 20.62 3.07 -0.26
C ILE A 68 20.02 1.79 0.31
N ALA A 69 20.19 1.54 1.61
CA ALA A 69 19.64 0.36 2.30
C ALA A 69 18.10 0.34 2.22
N LEU A 70 17.46 1.49 2.46
CA LEU A 70 16.02 1.67 2.31
C LEU A 70 15.56 1.39 0.87
N GLY A 71 16.31 1.85 -0.12
CA GLY A 71 16.04 1.59 -1.54
C GLY A 71 16.07 0.10 -1.87
N ILE A 72 17.11 -0.62 -1.42
CA ILE A 72 17.23 -2.08 -1.63
C ILE A 72 16.11 -2.83 -0.91
N PHE A 73 15.85 -2.48 0.35
CA PHE A 73 14.80 -3.10 1.15
C PHE A 73 13.42 -2.91 0.51
N SER A 74 13.08 -1.67 0.13
CA SER A 74 11.77 -1.34 -0.45
C SER A 74 11.59 -1.90 -1.86
N SER A 75 12.66 -1.99 -2.66
CA SER A 75 12.60 -2.45 -4.06
C SER A 75 12.56 -3.97 -4.17
N ILE A 76 13.31 -4.70 -3.32
CA ILE A 76 13.47 -6.15 -3.49
C ILE A 76 12.76 -6.92 -2.39
N ILE A 77 13.16 -6.70 -1.13
CA ILE A 77 12.70 -7.50 0.00
C ILE A 77 11.21 -7.30 0.22
N LEU A 78 10.77 -6.04 0.18
CA LEU A 78 9.37 -5.72 0.43
C LEU A 78 8.45 -6.19 -0.70
N GLU A 79 8.92 -6.13 -1.94
CA GLU A 79 8.16 -6.64 -3.08
C GLU A 79 7.95 -8.16 -2.99
N ILE A 80 9.01 -8.92 -2.66
CA ILE A 80 8.92 -10.38 -2.47
C ILE A 80 7.98 -10.74 -1.32
N THR A 81 8.12 -10.08 -0.17
CA THR A 81 7.29 -10.38 1.01
C THR A 81 5.82 -10.00 0.81
N THR A 82 5.54 -8.90 0.11
CA THR A 82 4.18 -8.51 -0.29
C THR A 82 3.57 -9.52 -1.24
N LEU A 83 4.33 -10.03 -2.22
CA LEU A 83 3.86 -11.10 -3.11
C LEU A 83 3.48 -12.36 -2.33
N CYS A 84 4.31 -12.79 -1.37
CA CYS A 84 3.99 -13.91 -0.49
C CYS A 84 2.70 -13.67 0.31
N PHE A 85 2.50 -12.46 0.82
CA PHE A 85 1.28 -12.08 1.54
C PHE A 85 0.04 -12.12 0.64
N ASN A 86 0.12 -11.56 -0.58
CA ASN A 86 -0.96 -11.60 -1.56
C ASN A 86 -1.33 -13.04 -1.94
N LEU A 87 -0.35 -13.92 -2.17
CA LEU A 87 -0.59 -15.34 -2.43
C LEU A 87 -1.29 -16.04 -1.25
N LEU A 88 -0.93 -15.67 -0.01
CA LEU A 88 -1.58 -16.16 1.18
C LEU A 88 -3.04 -15.68 1.25
N LEU A 89 -3.32 -14.41 0.97
CA LEU A 89 -4.69 -13.87 0.91
C LEU A 89 -5.54 -14.53 -0.17
N ILE A 90 -4.98 -14.78 -1.35
CA ILE A 90 -5.63 -15.55 -2.42
C ILE A 90 -5.99 -16.94 -1.89
N ARG A 91 -5.04 -17.65 -1.25
CA ARG A 91 -5.30 -18.97 -0.68
C ARG A 91 -6.39 -18.93 0.38
N ILE A 92 -6.43 -17.90 1.22
CA ILE A 92 -7.48 -17.72 2.23
C ILE A 92 -8.84 -17.48 1.55
N LYS A 93 -8.92 -16.54 0.61
CA LYS A 93 -10.16 -16.18 -0.09
C LYS A 93 -10.79 -17.38 -0.80
N TYR A 94 -9.96 -18.17 -1.49
CA TYR A 94 -10.42 -19.35 -2.24
C TYR A 94 -10.38 -20.65 -1.43
N SER A 95 -10.09 -20.59 -0.13
CA SER A 95 -10.22 -21.74 0.75
C SER A 95 -11.69 -22.10 0.96
N ASN A 96 -11.95 -23.37 1.29
CA ASN A 96 -13.29 -23.87 1.61
C ASN A 96 -13.98 -23.12 2.78
N LEU A 97 -13.21 -22.37 3.57
CA LEU A 97 -13.69 -21.58 4.71
C LEU A 97 -14.42 -20.29 4.29
N LEU A 98 -14.05 -19.70 3.16
CA LEU A 98 -14.58 -18.42 2.67
C LEU A 98 -15.25 -18.51 1.30
N GLN A 99 -15.28 -19.70 0.69
CA GLN A 99 -16.09 -19.95 -0.50
C GLN A 99 -17.59 -19.78 -0.17
N SER A 100 -18.08 -18.55 -0.35
CA SER A 100 -19.48 -18.31 -0.65
C SER A 100 -19.81 -19.04 -1.96
N LYS A 101 -20.83 -19.90 -1.94
CA LYS A 101 -21.44 -20.49 -3.14
C LYS A 101 -22.24 -19.43 -3.93
N ASP A 102 -21.66 -18.26 -4.20
CA ASP A 102 -22.32 -17.26 -5.02
C ASP A 102 -22.04 -17.54 -6.50
N GLU A 103 -22.80 -18.50 -7.05
CA GLU A 103 -22.94 -18.74 -8.49
C GLU A 103 -23.53 -17.52 -9.24
N ARG A 104 -23.89 -16.43 -8.55
CA ARG A 104 -24.50 -15.22 -9.14
C ARG A 104 -23.51 -14.32 -9.88
N ILE A 105 -22.20 -14.47 -9.67
CA ILE A 105 -21.19 -13.54 -10.21
C ILE A 105 -21.00 -13.72 -11.73
N TYR A 106 -21.29 -14.91 -12.27
CA TYR A 106 -21.15 -15.22 -13.70
C TYR A 106 -22.43 -15.04 -14.52
N GLN A 107 -23.49 -14.43 -13.97
CA GLN A 107 -24.68 -14.15 -14.77
C GLN A 107 -24.36 -13.06 -15.80
N LYS A 108 -24.31 -13.45 -17.08
CA LYS A 108 -23.96 -12.55 -18.17
C LYS A 108 -25.10 -11.55 -18.38
N SER A 109 -24.78 -10.25 -18.30
CA SER A 109 -25.75 -9.18 -18.52
C SER A 109 -26.11 -9.05 -20.00
N SER A 110 -27.30 -8.53 -20.29
CA SER A 110 -27.76 -8.23 -21.65
C SER A 110 -27.16 -6.92 -22.21
N THR A 111 -26.53 -6.11 -21.36
CA THR A 111 -25.98 -4.79 -21.70
C THR A 111 -24.48 -4.69 -21.53
N GLU A 112 -23.86 -5.69 -20.91
CA GLU A 112 -22.44 -5.65 -20.56
C GLU A 112 -21.70 -6.82 -21.19
N VAL A 113 -20.44 -6.56 -21.52
CA VAL A 113 -19.53 -7.51 -22.15
C VAL A 113 -18.25 -7.64 -21.35
N PHE A 114 -17.63 -8.80 -21.43
CA PHE A 114 -16.30 -9.00 -20.87
C PHE A 114 -15.23 -8.43 -21.80
N MET A 115 -14.09 -8.10 -21.22
CA MET A 115 -12.94 -7.58 -21.98
C MET A 115 -12.43 -8.58 -23.04
N SER A 116 -12.55 -9.88 -22.78
CA SER A 116 -12.29 -10.93 -23.78
C SER A 116 -13.27 -10.85 -24.96
N GLU A 117 -14.56 -10.61 -24.71
CA GLU A 117 -15.59 -10.50 -25.75
C GLU A 117 -15.33 -9.28 -26.66
N LEU A 118 -14.81 -8.16 -26.12
CA LEU A 118 -14.39 -7.00 -26.92
C LEU A 118 -13.19 -7.31 -27.81
N ARG A 119 -12.17 -7.99 -27.26
CA ARG A 119 -10.98 -8.40 -28.01
C ARG A 119 -11.35 -9.33 -29.16
N ASP A 120 -12.18 -10.33 -28.88
CA ASP A 120 -12.54 -11.34 -29.86
C ASP A 120 -13.41 -10.72 -30.97
N ASP A 121 -14.35 -9.81 -30.65
CA ASP A 121 -15.11 -9.07 -31.67
C ASP A 121 -14.24 -8.15 -32.53
N ALA A 122 -13.24 -7.48 -31.93
CA ALA A 122 -12.28 -6.66 -32.67
C ALA A 122 -11.41 -7.48 -33.62
N LEU A 123 -10.96 -8.68 -33.20
CA LEU A 123 -10.14 -9.57 -34.01
C LEU A 123 -10.94 -10.26 -35.12
N GLU A 124 -12.16 -10.70 -34.85
CA GLU A 124 -12.99 -11.44 -35.80
C GLU A 124 -13.71 -10.53 -36.80
N ASN A 125 -14.23 -9.39 -36.35
CA ASN A 125 -15.10 -8.53 -37.16
C ASN A 125 -14.43 -7.20 -37.57
N GLY A 126 -13.24 -6.90 -37.06
CA GLY A 126 -12.55 -5.63 -37.36
C GLY A 126 -13.30 -4.40 -36.84
N ASP A 127 -14.08 -4.52 -35.75
CA ASP A 127 -14.85 -3.40 -35.21
C ASP A 127 -13.92 -2.42 -34.47
N ASP A 128 -13.72 -1.23 -35.05
CA ASP A 128 -12.88 -0.17 -34.49
C ASP A 128 -13.34 0.28 -33.09
N MET A 129 -14.65 0.23 -32.82
CA MET A 129 -15.21 0.63 -31.53
C MET A 129 -14.89 -0.39 -30.44
N SER A 130 -15.02 -1.69 -30.72
CA SER A 130 -14.59 -2.77 -29.83
C SER A 130 -13.09 -2.68 -29.53
N LEU A 131 -12.26 -2.40 -30.53
CA LEU A 131 -10.81 -2.23 -30.36
C LEU A 131 -10.47 -1.01 -29.48
N LYS A 132 -11.14 0.12 -29.71
CA LYS A 132 -10.95 1.33 -28.92
C LYS A 132 -11.33 1.12 -27.45
N LEU A 133 -12.49 0.51 -27.18
CA LEU A 133 -12.93 0.21 -25.83
C LEU A 133 -12.00 -0.79 -25.12
N TYR A 134 -11.51 -1.80 -25.85
CA TYR A 134 -10.54 -2.75 -25.32
C TYR A 134 -9.22 -2.07 -24.91
N THR A 135 -8.66 -1.23 -25.78
CA THR A 135 -7.39 -0.53 -25.50
C THR A 135 -7.51 0.49 -24.36
N GLU A 136 -8.64 1.20 -24.27
CA GLU A 136 -8.91 2.15 -23.18
C GLU A 136 -9.00 1.43 -21.83
N GLU A 137 -9.80 0.37 -21.74
CA GLU A 137 -9.92 -0.42 -20.50
C GLU A 137 -8.61 -1.15 -20.14
N GLN A 138 -7.84 -1.60 -21.14
CA GLN A 138 -6.50 -2.16 -20.89
C GLN A 138 -5.56 -1.13 -20.28
N SER A 139 -5.50 0.07 -20.85
CA SER A 139 -4.63 1.14 -20.33
C SER A 139 -5.02 1.57 -18.92
N LYS A 140 -6.32 1.64 -18.64
CA LYS A 140 -6.87 1.95 -17.32
C LYS A 140 -6.55 0.84 -16.31
N ARG A 141 -6.66 -0.42 -16.71
CA ARG A 141 -6.29 -1.58 -15.88
C ARG A 141 -4.80 -1.58 -15.56
N GLU A 142 -3.93 -1.33 -16.54
CA GLU A 142 -2.48 -1.25 -16.31
C GLU A 142 -2.12 -0.11 -15.35
N LYS A 143 -2.74 1.06 -15.49
CA LYS A 143 -2.54 2.19 -14.58
C LYS A 143 -3.01 1.85 -13.17
N ASN A 144 -4.23 1.35 -13.02
CA ASN A 144 -4.80 0.96 -11.72
C ASN A 144 -4.00 -0.16 -11.06
N TYR A 145 -3.46 -1.11 -11.85
CA TYR A 145 -2.62 -2.18 -11.34
C TYR A 145 -1.29 -1.65 -10.80
N LYS A 146 -0.64 -0.72 -11.50
CA LYS A 146 0.61 -0.09 -11.02
C LYS A 146 0.39 0.72 -9.75
N GLU A 147 -0.66 1.55 -9.72
CA GLU A 147 -1.00 2.37 -8.56
C GLU A 147 -1.45 1.51 -7.37
N GLY A 148 -2.27 0.48 -7.63
CA GLY A 148 -2.72 -0.49 -6.64
C GLY A 148 -1.56 -1.29 -6.03
N ARG A 149 -0.65 -1.80 -6.87
CA ARG A 149 0.53 -2.56 -6.40
C ARG A 149 1.43 -1.73 -5.49
N ALA A 150 1.63 -0.45 -5.80
CA ALA A 150 2.38 0.43 -4.91
C ALA A 150 1.70 0.58 -3.54
N ALA A 151 0.37 0.76 -3.52
CA ALA A 151 -0.39 0.86 -2.27
C ALA A 151 -0.35 -0.46 -1.47
N GLU A 152 -0.45 -1.61 -2.13
CA GLU A 152 -0.30 -2.93 -1.49
C GLU A 152 1.07 -3.07 -0.82
N ILE A 153 2.15 -2.80 -1.55
CA ILE A 153 3.53 -2.86 -1.06
C ILE A 153 3.71 -1.96 0.17
N ILE A 154 3.24 -0.71 0.10
CA ILE A 154 3.37 0.26 1.20
C ILE A 154 2.54 -0.16 2.41
N SER A 155 1.31 -0.62 2.20
CA SER A 155 0.42 -1.05 3.29
C SER A 155 0.99 -2.24 4.05
N PHE A 156 1.47 -3.27 3.33
CA PHE A 156 2.13 -4.43 3.92
C PHE A 156 3.48 -4.06 4.54
N GLY A 157 4.25 -3.19 3.89
CA GLY A 157 5.52 -2.70 4.43
C GLY A 157 5.37 -1.96 5.74
N THR A 158 4.29 -1.19 5.90
CA THR A 158 4.01 -0.47 7.14
C THR A 158 3.82 -1.44 8.30
N ILE A 159 2.99 -2.48 8.16
CA ILE A 159 2.81 -3.49 9.21
C ILE A 159 4.08 -4.32 9.44
N PHE A 160 4.80 -4.67 8.37
CA PHE A 160 6.02 -5.47 8.48
C PHE A 160 7.12 -4.73 9.25
N VAL A 161 7.38 -3.47 8.90
CA VAL A 161 8.39 -2.64 9.58
C VAL A 161 7.95 -2.29 11.00
N PHE A 162 6.67 -1.97 11.21
CA PHE A 162 6.14 -1.75 12.56
C PHE A 162 6.29 -3.00 13.45
N SER A 163 6.11 -4.20 12.89
CA SER A 163 6.29 -5.45 13.64
C SER A 163 7.76 -5.68 14.00
N ILE A 164 8.70 -5.32 13.12
CA ILE A 164 10.14 -5.35 13.42
C ILE A 164 10.45 -4.34 14.53
N GLU A 165 9.96 -3.12 14.41
CA GLU A 165 10.14 -2.09 15.42
C GLU A 165 9.60 -2.54 16.79
N TRP A 166 8.37 -3.06 16.83
CA TRP A 166 7.77 -3.55 18.06
C TRP A 166 8.58 -4.71 18.66
N TYR A 167 9.15 -5.58 17.83
CA TYR A 167 10.04 -6.65 18.28
C TYR A 167 11.37 -6.10 18.85
N LEU A 168 11.93 -5.06 18.23
CA LEU A 168 13.19 -4.44 18.66
C LEU A 168 13.01 -3.55 19.89
N SER A 169 11.84 -2.94 20.05
CA SER A 169 11.44 -2.26 21.27
C SER A 169 11.24 -3.29 22.38
N ALA A 170 12.30 -3.49 23.16
CA ALA A 170 12.27 -4.26 24.40
C ALA A 170 11.09 -3.78 25.26
N SER A 171 10.48 -4.68 26.05
CA SER A 171 9.29 -4.43 26.90
C SER A 171 9.36 -3.22 27.84
N ASN A 172 10.54 -2.62 27.97
CA ASN A 172 10.86 -1.53 28.89
C ASN A 172 10.85 -0.16 28.19
N GLY A 173 10.61 -0.08 26.87
CA GLY A 173 10.54 1.17 26.11
C GLY A 173 11.87 1.93 26.03
N SER A 174 12.99 1.20 26.01
CA SER A 174 14.32 1.79 26.07
C SER A 174 14.91 2.11 24.69
N SER A 175 14.29 1.67 23.60
CA SER A 175 14.81 1.86 22.24
C SER A 175 14.50 3.25 21.69
N ARG A 176 13.60 4.02 22.33
CA ARG A 176 13.13 5.35 21.91
C ARG A 176 12.66 5.39 20.46
N MET A 177 12.01 4.31 20.07
CA MET A 177 11.38 4.15 18.76
C MET A 177 9.96 4.72 18.77
N PHE A 178 9.29 4.78 17.63
CA PHE A 178 7.94 5.33 17.49
C PHE A 178 6.93 4.65 18.43
N ILE A 179 7.02 3.33 18.63
CA ILE A 179 6.17 2.60 19.58
C ILE A 179 6.41 3.01 21.04
N ASP A 180 7.66 3.28 21.42
CA ASP A 180 8.00 3.76 22.77
C ASP A 180 7.41 5.15 22.99
N TRP A 181 7.54 6.02 22.00
CA TRP A 181 6.95 7.36 22.03
C TRP A 181 5.42 7.28 22.16
N LEU A 182 4.75 6.41 21.39
CA LEU A 182 3.30 6.19 21.51
C LEU A 182 2.91 5.66 22.89
N TRP A 183 3.70 4.74 23.45
CA TRP A 183 3.48 4.23 24.79
C TRP A 183 3.67 5.30 25.86
N GLU A 184 4.68 6.17 25.76
CA GLU A 184 4.86 7.31 26.65
C GLU A 184 3.65 8.26 26.62
N GLN A 185 3.08 8.54 25.44
CA GLN A 185 1.87 9.35 25.32
C GLN A 185 0.65 8.67 25.97
N SER A 186 0.51 7.36 25.77
CA SER A 186 -0.58 6.59 26.39
C SER A 186 -0.44 6.54 27.92
N LYS A 187 0.78 6.33 28.43
CA LYS A 187 1.10 6.29 29.85
C LYS A 187 0.80 7.61 30.57
N HIS A 188 0.91 8.74 29.86
CA HIS A 188 0.51 10.04 30.38
C HIS A 188 -1.00 10.11 30.67
N SER A 189 -1.82 9.41 29.88
CA SER A 189 -3.28 9.38 30.06
C SER A 189 -3.73 8.24 30.99
N ASP A 190 -3.12 7.05 30.87
CA ASP A 190 -3.35 5.90 31.74
C ASP A 190 -2.03 5.16 32.04
N PRO A 191 -1.50 5.28 33.27
CA PRO A 191 -0.20 4.72 33.63
C PRO A 191 -0.16 3.20 33.71
N THR A 192 -1.31 2.52 33.65
CA THR A 192 -1.40 1.05 33.74
C THR A 192 -1.28 0.35 32.39
N THR A 193 -1.33 1.11 31.29
CA THR A 193 -1.29 0.55 29.93
C THR A 193 0.05 -0.13 29.65
N PRO A 194 0.08 -1.46 29.39
CA PRO A 194 1.32 -2.14 29.08
C PRO A 194 1.76 -1.88 27.63
N HIS A 195 3.07 -1.76 27.42
CA HIS A 195 3.69 -1.53 26.11
C HIS A 195 3.21 -2.55 25.04
N TYR A 196 3.10 -3.82 25.45
CA TYR A 196 2.61 -4.90 24.61
C TYR A 196 1.19 -4.65 24.06
N LEU A 197 0.27 -4.09 24.87
CA LEU A 197 -1.10 -3.88 24.43
C LEU A 197 -1.18 -2.83 23.31
N ILE A 198 -0.37 -1.78 23.39
CA ILE A 198 -0.31 -0.73 22.36
C ILE A 198 0.22 -1.28 21.05
N GLY A 199 1.33 -2.03 21.11
CA GLY A 199 1.87 -2.70 19.94
C GLY A 199 0.87 -3.66 19.30
N LEU A 200 0.13 -4.43 20.11
CA LEU A 200 -0.89 -5.35 19.62
C LEU A 200 -2.06 -4.63 18.93
N LEU A 201 -2.55 -3.53 19.51
CA LEU A 201 -3.66 -2.75 18.93
C LEU A 201 -3.27 -2.11 17.60
N ILE A 202 -2.10 -1.47 17.54
CA ILE A 202 -1.62 -0.81 16.32
C ILE A 202 -1.28 -1.85 15.25
N SER A 203 -0.60 -2.94 15.62
CA SER A 203 -0.31 -4.05 14.71
C SER A 203 -1.59 -4.65 14.13
N SER A 204 -2.63 -4.84 14.96
CA SER A 204 -3.92 -5.34 14.50
C SER A 204 -4.62 -4.37 13.55
N ALA A 205 -4.60 -3.07 13.84
CA ALA A 205 -5.20 -2.05 12.97
C ALA A 205 -4.47 -1.95 11.61
N LEU A 206 -3.14 -1.95 11.63
CA LEU A 206 -2.30 -1.95 10.42
C LEU A 206 -2.47 -3.24 9.61
N LEU A 207 -2.60 -4.39 10.26
CA LEU A 207 -2.88 -5.67 9.60
C LEU A 207 -4.25 -5.63 8.92
N PHE A 208 -5.30 -5.15 9.61
CA PHE A 208 -6.63 -5.03 9.03
C PHE A 208 -6.64 -4.10 7.81
N TYR A 209 -5.92 -2.97 7.90
CA TYR A 209 -5.71 -2.06 6.77
C TYR A 209 -5.00 -2.75 5.60
N ALA A 210 -3.89 -3.44 5.85
CA ALA A 210 -3.13 -4.16 4.82
C ALA A 210 -3.96 -5.26 4.16
N VAL A 211 -4.71 -6.05 4.94
CA VAL A 211 -5.63 -7.07 4.41
C VAL A 211 -6.70 -6.44 3.52
N SER A 212 -7.25 -5.30 3.92
CA SER A 212 -8.29 -4.59 3.15
C SER A 212 -7.77 -4.06 1.82
N VAL A 213 -6.54 -3.52 1.80
CA VAL A 213 -5.91 -2.99 0.59
C VAL A 213 -5.48 -4.11 -0.35
N CYS A 214 -4.86 -5.17 0.18
CA CYS A 214 -4.34 -6.31 -0.56
C CYS A 214 -5.40 -7.39 -0.86
N TRP A 215 -6.66 -7.19 -0.47
CA TRP A 215 -7.70 -8.21 -0.65
C TRP A 215 -7.86 -8.54 -2.14
N PRO A 216 -7.88 -9.83 -2.54
CA PRO A 216 -7.95 -10.19 -3.94
C PRO A 216 -9.28 -9.68 -4.55
N LYS A 217 -9.18 -8.72 -5.47
CA LYS A 217 -10.33 -8.19 -6.22
C LYS A 217 -10.66 -9.12 -7.37
N GLU A 218 -11.94 -9.28 -7.66
CA GLU A 218 -12.35 -10.05 -8.83
C GLU A 218 -12.28 -9.15 -10.05
N ASP A 219 -11.43 -9.53 -11.01
CA ASP A 219 -11.23 -8.82 -12.28
C ASP A 219 -12.41 -9.02 -13.27
N GLY A 220 -13.61 -9.25 -12.76
CA GLY A 220 -14.84 -9.40 -13.54
C GLY A 220 -15.43 -8.06 -13.96
N HIS A 221 -14.62 -7.11 -14.43
CA HIS A 221 -15.12 -5.83 -14.91
C HIS A 221 -15.93 -6.04 -16.19
N LYS A 222 -17.25 -5.98 -16.01
CA LYS A 222 -18.23 -5.96 -17.10
C LYS A 222 -18.25 -4.55 -17.69
N ILE A 223 -17.98 -4.44 -18.99
CA ILE A 223 -17.91 -3.17 -19.72
C ILE A 223 -19.27 -2.94 -20.37
N TYR A 224 -19.85 -1.76 -20.19
CA TYR A 224 -21.13 -1.42 -20.80
C TYR A 224 -20.97 -1.26 -22.32
N TYR A 225 -21.41 -2.27 -23.09
CA TYR A 225 -21.47 -2.20 -24.55
C TYR A 225 -22.69 -2.97 -25.08
N PRO A 226 -23.89 -2.36 -25.02
CA PRO A 226 -25.15 -3.07 -25.29
C PRO A 226 -25.29 -3.60 -26.71
N LYS A 227 -24.65 -2.94 -27.69
CA LYS A 227 -24.70 -3.33 -29.10
C LYS A 227 -24.04 -4.69 -29.30
N LEU A 228 -22.83 -4.88 -28.74
CA LEU A 228 -22.12 -6.15 -28.77
C LEU A 228 -22.76 -7.18 -27.84
N ALA A 229 -23.19 -6.78 -26.64
CA ALA A 229 -23.87 -7.67 -25.72
C ALA A 229 -25.12 -8.32 -26.37
N LYS A 230 -25.99 -7.52 -27.00
CA LYS A 230 -27.16 -8.04 -27.74
C LYS A 230 -26.76 -8.92 -28.93
N LYS A 231 -25.67 -8.61 -29.64
CA LYS A 231 -25.17 -9.43 -30.76
C LYS A 231 -24.69 -10.80 -30.28
N LEU A 232 -23.93 -10.85 -29.18
CA LEU A 232 -23.38 -12.09 -28.62
C LEU A 232 -24.46 -12.96 -27.98
N ARG A 233 -25.37 -12.38 -27.20
CA ARG A 233 -26.46 -13.12 -26.54
C ARG A 233 -27.47 -13.70 -27.54
N LYS A 234 -27.62 -13.09 -28.72
CA LYS A 234 -28.41 -13.65 -29.84
C LYS A 234 -27.75 -14.83 -30.54
N LYS A 235 -26.43 -15.01 -30.44
CA LYS A 235 -25.71 -16.16 -31.00
C LYS A 235 -25.65 -17.34 -30.02
N GLU A 236 -25.86 -17.09 -28.73
CA GLU A 236 -25.88 -18.10 -27.66
C GLU A 236 -27.25 -18.80 -27.51
N HIS A 237 -28.30 -18.25 -28.13
CA HIS A 237 -29.66 -18.80 -28.22
C HIS A 237 -29.96 -19.28 -29.65
#